data_AF-A0A3B8L0R5-F1
#
_entry.id   AF-A0A3B8L0R5-F1
#
_cell.length_a   1.000
_cell.length_b   1.000
_cell.length_c   1.000
_cell.angle_alpha   90.00
_cell.angle_beta   90.00
_cell.angle_gamma   90.00
#
_symmetry.space_group_name_H-M   'P 1'
#
loop_
_entity.id
_entity.type
_entity.pdbx_description
1 polymer ?
#
loop_
_entity_poly.entity_id
_entity_poly.type
_entity_poly.pdbx_seq_one_letter_code
_entity_poly.pdbx_strand_id
1 'polypeptide(L)' 'MDNASPQPSRDGFADEYPFESHRLNLDGVGYNYVDEGEGPVVLMVHGNPTW' A
#
# COMPACT_ATOMS: atom_id res chain seq x y z
N MET A 1 21.44 4.71 1.41
CA MET A 1 21.26 4.80 -0.06
C MET A 1 20.15 3.82 -0.40
N ASP A 2 18.93 4.26 -0.14
CA ASP A 2 17.66 3.65 -0.50
C ASP A 2 17.45 3.78 -2.01
N ASN A 3 17.86 2.76 -2.76
CA ASN A 3 17.44 2.66 -4.16
C ASN A 3 15.96 2.26 -4.18
N ALA A 4 15.06 3.25 -4.17
CA ALA A 4 13.66 3.03 -4.47
C ALA A 4 13.57 2.46 -5.90
N SER A 5 13.17 1.19 -6.01
CA SER A 5 12.86 0.59 -7.30
C SER A 5 11.70 1.36 -7.95
N PRO A 6 11.66 1.54 -9.28
CA PRO A 6 10.55 2.20 -9.92
C PRO A 6 9.25 1.45 -9.60
N GLN A 7 8.23 2.19 -9.14
CA GLN A 7 6.90 1.61 -8.93
C GLN A 7 6.31 1.21 -10.29
N PRO A 8 5.56 0.09 -10.36
CA PRO A 8 4.87 -0.30 -11.58
C PRO A 8 3.86 0.77 -12.00
N SER A 9 3.60 0.87 -13.31
CA SER A 9 2.55 1.76 -13.83
C SER A 9 1.20 1.41 -13.20
N ARG A 10 0.42 2.45 -12.91
CA ARG A 10 -0.95 2.37 -12.38
C ARG A 10 -2.01 2.66 -13.43
N ASP A 11 -1.60 2.73 -14.70
CA ASP A 11 -2.49 3.01 -15.81
C ASP A 11 -3.59 1.95 -15.86
N GLY A 12 -4.85 2.40 -15.93
CA GLY A 12 -6.02 1.53 -16.03
C GLY A 12 -6.76 1.27 -14.71
N PHE A 13 -6.21 1.61 -13.55
CA PHE A 13 -6.92 1.47 -12.26
C PHE A 13 -6.73 2.62 -11.27
N ALA A 14 -5.85 3.57 -11.55
CA ALA A 14 -5.55 4.69 -10.64
C ALA A 14 -6.80 5.49 -10.23
N ASP A 15 -7.77 5.66 -11.13
CA ASP A 15 -9.00 6.41 -10.84
C ASP A 15 -9.92 5.70 -9.82
N GLU A 16 -9.97 4.36 -9.85
CA GLU A 16 -10.76 3.55 -8.91
C GLU A 16 -10.03 3.33 -7.58
N TYR A 17 -8.69 3.35 -7.61
CA TYR A 17 -7.85 3.18 -6.44
C TYR A 17 -6.91 4.40 -6.27
N PRO A 18 -7.46 5.57 -5.90
CA PRO A 18 -6.73 6.84 -5.85
C PRO A 18 -5.89 7.00 -4.57
N PHE A 19 -5.47 5.89 -3.96
CA PHE A 19 -4.69 5.88 -2.73
C PHE A 19 -3.19 5.76 -3.03
N GLU A 20 -2.37 6.45 -2.24
CA GLU A 20 -0.92 6.25 -2.27
C GLU A 20 -0.58 4.81 -1.88
N SER A 21 0.33 4.18 -2.61
CA SER A 21 0.74 2.81 -2.34
C SER A 21 2.07 2.79 -1.62
N HIS A 22 2.03 2.32 -0.38
CA HIS A 22 3.22 2.10 0.42
C HIS A 22 3.58 0.62 0.45
N ARG A 23 4.89 0.35 0.51
CA ARG A 23 5.42 -1.01 0.57
C ARG A 23 6.30 -1.18 1.79
N LEU A 24 5.98 -2.19 2.59
CA LEU A 24 6.75 -2.58 3.77
C LEU A 24 7.33 -3.97 3.56
N ASN A 25 8.62 -4.14 3.81
CA ASN A 25 9.25 -5.45 3.90
C ASN A 25 9.43 -5.80 5.37
N LEU A 26 8.72 -6.82 5.83
CA LEU A 26 8.78 -7.31 7.20
C LEU A 26 9.08 -8.81 7.15
N ASP A 27 10.21 -9.22 7.75
CA ASP A 27 10.66 -10.62 7.79
C ASP A 27 10.71 -11.31 6.42
N GLY A 28 11.07 -10.56 5.37
CA GLY A 28 11.14 -11.06 3.99
C GLY A 28 9.79 -11.15 3.28
N VAL A 29 8.68 -10.78 3.95
CA VAL A 29 7.34 -10.71 3.38
C VAL A 29 7.03 -9.26 2.98
N GLY A 30 6.57 -9.10 1.74
CA GLY A 30 6.16 -7.80 1.21
C GLY A 30 4.69 -7.51 1.52
N TYR A 31 4.44 -6.40 2.19
CA TYR A 31 3.12 -5.86 2.48
C TYR A 31 2.88 -4.62 1.63
N ASN A 32 1.68 -4.52 1.06
CA ASN A 32 1.17 -3.27 0.51
C ASN A 32 0.12 -2.73 1.47
N TYR A 33 0.18 -1.43 1.74
CA TYR A 33 -0.77 -0.77 2.63
C TYR A 33 -1.04 0.66 2.16
N VAL A 34 -2.14 1.22 2.65
CA VAL A 34 -2.54 2.61 2.49
C VAL A 34 -2.42 3.29 3.85
N ASP A 35 -1.90 4.52 3.86
CA ASP A 35 -1.78 5.36 5.05
C ASP A 35 -2.35 6.73 4.71
N GLU A 36 -3.47 7.10 5.33
CA GLU A 36 -4.25 8.29 4.98
C GLU A 36 -4.75 8.99 6.25
N GLY A 37 -4.72 10.33 6.21
CA GLY A 37 -5.18 11.19 7.30
C GLY A 37 -4.11 11.45 8.37
N GLU A 38 -4.53 12.14 9.43
CA GLU A 38 -3.67 12.56 10.53
C GLU A 38 -4.37 12.33 11.87
N GLY A 39 -3.65 11.83 12.88
CA GLY A 39 -4.17 11.59 14.22
C GLY A 39 -3.73 10.25 14.82
N PRO A 40 -4.44 9.75 15.85
CA PRO A 40 -4.17 8.43 16.40
C PRO A 40 -4.35 7.33 15.35
N VAL A 41 -3.38 6.41 15.26
CA VAL A 41 -3.35 5.33 14.28
C VAL A 41 -4.52 4.35 14.50
N VAL A 42 -5.21 3.99 13.41
CA VAL A 42 -6.19 2.90 13.37
C VAL A 42 -5.75 1.89 12.31
N LEU A 43 -5.46 0.65 12.74
CA LEU A 43 -5.07 -0.42 11.83
C LEU A 43 -6.31 -1.15 11.31
N MET A 44 -6.50 -1.12 9.99
CA MET A 44 -7.55 -1.88 9.30
C MET A 44 -6.93 -3.11 8.60
N VAL A 45 -7.50 -4.29 8.85
CA VAL A 45 -7.05 -5.56 8.26
C VAL A 45 -8.27 -6.28 7.70
N HIS A 46 -8.21 -6.71 6.44
CA HIS A 46 -9.26 -7.49 5.80
C HIS A 46 -9.04 -9.00 5.97
N GLY A 47 -10.11 -9.80 5.81
CA GLY A 47 -10.05 -11.27 5.78
C GLY A 47 -10.09 -11.84 4.35
N ASN A 48 -10.27 -13.16 4.23
CA ASN A 48 -10.37 -13.86 2.94
C ASN A 48 -11.78 -14.46 2.67
N PRO A 49 -12.29 -14.41 1.42
CA PRO A 49 -11.78 -13.64 0.29
C PRO A 49 -12.32 -12.21 0.32
N THR A 50 -11.41 -11.25 0.22
CA THR A 50 -11.74 -9.86 -0.13
C THR A 50 -10.85 -9.47 -1.32
N TRP A 51 -11.28 -8.45 -2.05
CA TRP A 51 -10.66 -7.91 -3.26
C TRP A 51 -9.34 -7.19 -2.95
#